data_AF-A0A382W5U5-F1
#
_entry.id   AF-A0A382W5U5-F1
#
_cell.length_a   1.000
_cell.length_b   1.000
_cell.length_c   1.000
_cell.angle_alpha   90.00
_cell.angle_beta   90.00
_cell.angle_gamma   90.00
#
_symmetry.space_group_name_H-M   'P 1'
#
loop_
_entity.id
_entity.type
_entity.pdbx_description
1 polymer ?
#
loop_
_entity_poly.entity_id
_entity_poly.type
_entity_poly.pdbx_seq_one_letter_code
_entity_poly.pdbx_strand_id
1 'polypeptide(L)' 'VTKVVITAAGKGTRLLPFTKEMPKEMMPIFSKISANNRIVLPLLQYVYEQLYSMNFRDYCFVVGREK' A
#
# COMPACT_ATOMS: atom_id res chain seq x y z
N VAL A 1 21.71 -8.00 5.85
CA VAL A 1 20.26 -8.34 5.82
C VAL A 1 19.49 -7.04 5.71
N THR A 2 18.77 -6.82 4.60
CA THR A 2 18.06 -5.55 4.36
C THR A 2 16.58 -5.77 4.58
N LYS A 3 16.01 -5.13 5.59
CA LYS A 3 14.59 -5.23 5.94
C LYS A 3 13.86 -3.97 5.50
N VAL A 4 12.63 -4.15 5.03
CA VAL A 4 11.74 -3.05 4.66
C VAL A 4 10.70 -2.87 5.76
N VAL A 5 10.51 -1.64 6.22
CA VAL A 5 9.42 -1.28 7.14
C VAL A 5 8.42 -0.39 6.40
N ILE A 6 7.15 -0.83 6.36
CA ILE A 6 6.05 -0.07 5.76
C ILE A 6 5.09 0.36 6.87
N THR A 7 4.95 1.67 7.07
CA THR A 7 4.08 2.23 8.11
C THR A 7 2.67 2.48 7.58
N ALA A 8 1.72 1.65 8.00
CA ALA A 8 0.33 1.61 7.55
C ALA A 8 -0.68 1.91 8.69
N ALA A 9 -0.29 2.77 9.64
CA ALA A 9 -1.08 3.06 10.85
C ALA A 9 -1.73 4.46 10.85
N GLY A 10 -1.62 5.22 9.75
CA GLY A 10 -2.09 6.60 9.74
C GLY A 10 -3.57 6.73 9.42
N LYS A 11 -4.33 7.47 10.22
CA LYS A 11 -5.80 7.62 10.11
C LYS A 11 -6.34 8.21 8.79
N GLY A 12 -5.49 8.82 7.97
CA GLY A 12 -5.92 9.30 6.65
C GLY A 12 -6.90 10.47 6.65
N THR A 13 -7.00 11.26 7.72
CA THR A 13 -8.02 12.32 7.92
C THR A 13 -8.19 13.33 6.77
N ARG A 14 -7.15 13.56 5.96
CA ARG A 14 -7.18 14.41 4.76
C ARG A 14 -7.96 13.80 3.58
N LEU A 15 -8.24 12.50 3.64
CA LEU A 15 -8.97 11.72 2.64
C LEU A 15 -10.35 11.32 3.17
N LEU A 16 -10.88 12.01 4.18
CA LEU A 16 -12.27 11.80 4.58
C LEU A 16 -13.21 12.32 3.48
N PRO A 17 -14.34 11.65 3.22
CA PRO A 17 -14.90 10.52 3.99
C PRO A 17 -14.36 9.14 3.60
N PHE A 18 -13.56 9.03 2.54
CA PHE A 18 -13.12 7.73 1.99
C PHE A 18 -12.39 6.87 3.01
N THR A 19 -11.48 7.49 3.77
CA THR A 19 -10.67 6.79 4.80
C THR A 19 -11.44 6.39 6.06
N LYS A 20 -12.73 6.71 6.13
CA LYS A 20 -13.61 6.25 7.21
C LYS A 20 -14.00 4.77 7.04
N GLU A 21 -14.15 4.32 5.80
CA GLU A 21 -14.60 2.95 5.48
C GLU A 21 -13.44 2.04 5.07
N MET A 22 -12.37 2.62 4.51
CA MET A 22 -11.23 1.85 4.02
C MET A 22 -9.90 2.52 4.40
N PRO A 23 -8.90 1.77 4.88
CA PRO A 23 -7.58 2.33 5.19
C PRO A 23 -6.99 3.08 4.00
N LYS A 24 -6.27 4.17 4.26
CA LYS A 24 -5.66 4.99 3.20
C LYS A 24 -4.67 4.18 2.35
N GLU A 25 -4.01 3.20 2.93
CA GLU A 25 -3.05 2.33 2.27
C GLU A 25 -3.73 1.37 1.29
N MET A 26 -5.02 1.10 1.46
CA MET A 26 -5.79 0.26 0.54
C MET A 26 -6.43 1.04 -0.61
N MET A 27 -6.26 2.36 -0.66
CA MET A 27 -6.86 3.23 -1.69
C MET A 27 -6.57 2.68 -3.10
N PRO A 28 -7.60 2.51 -3.96
CA PRO A 28 -7.42 1.98 -5.30
C PRO A 28 -6.70 3.02 -6.16
N ILE A 29 -5.62 2.60 -6.81
CA ILE A 29 -4.87 3.41 -7.76
C ILE A 29 -4.78 2.71 -9.10
N PHE A 30 -4.85 3.49 -10.17
CA PHE A 30 -4.64 2.98 -11.52
C PHE A 30 -3.14 2.86 -11.79
N SER A 31 -2.69 1.68 -12.18
CA SER A 31 -1.28 1.43 -12.51
C SER A 31 -1.16 0.44 -13.68
N LYS A 32 0.00 0.47 -14.33
CA LYS A 32 0.37 -0.39 -15.47
C LYS A 32 1.45 -1.42 -15.10
N ILE A 33 1.73 -1.63 -13.81
CA ILE A 33 2.88 -2.45 -13.37
C ILE A 33 2.84 -3.89 -13.90
N SER A 34 1.65 -4.52 -13.95
CA SER A 34 1.56 -5.97 -14.18
C SER A 34 1.02 -6.38 -15.56
N ALA A 35 0.56 -5.45 -16.41
CA ALA A 35 -0.02 -5.78 -17.70
C ALA A 35 -0.02 -4.59 -18.69
N ASN A 36 -0.14 -4.88 -20.00
CA ASN A 36 -0.38 -3.88 -21.05
C ASN A 36 -1.69 -3.08 -20.88
N ASN A 37 -2.55 -3.48 -19.93
CA ASN A 37 -3.81 -2.82 -19.59
C ASN A 37 -3.70 -2.08 -18.25
N ARG A 38 -4.42 -0.96 -18.11
CA ARG A 38 -4.57 -0.26 -16.82
C ARG A 38 -5.33 -1.17 -15.86
N ILE A 39 -4.71 -1.50 -14.74
CA ILE A 39 -5.33 -2.25 -13.64
C ILE A 39 -5.50 -1.35 -12.43
N VAL A 40 -6.47 -1.68 -11.59
CA VAL A 40 -6.66 -1.04 -10.29
C VAL A 40 -6.03 -1.94 -9.24
N LEU A 41 -5.15 -1.37 -8.42
CA LEU A 41 -4.60 -2.06 -7.26
C LEU A 41 -4.58 -1.15 -6.04
N PRO A 42 -4.58 -1.72 -4.83
CA PRO A 42 -4.33 -0.97 -3.61
C PRO A 42 -2.96 -0.27 -3.65
N LEU A 43 -2.88 0.91 -3.07
CA LEU A 43 -1.63 1.67 -2.94
C LEU A 43 -0.54 0.87 -2.22
N LEU A 44 -0.89 0.12 -1.17
CA LEU A 44 0.03 -0.76 -0.45
C LEU A 44 0.62 -1.86 -1.35
N GLN A 45 -0.22 -2.46 -2.20
CA GLN A 45 0.21 -3.48 -3.16
C GLN A 45 1.19 -2.87 -4.15
N TYR A 46 0.92 -1.67 -4.65
CA TYR A 46 1.82 -0.98 -5.57
C TYR A 46 3.21 -0.80 -4.95
N VAL A 47 3.28 -0.31 -3.71
CA VAL A 47 4.55 -0.13 -2.99
C VAL A 47 5.26 -1.47 -2.78
N TYR A 48 4.52 -2.50 -2.38
CA TYR A 48 5.06 -3.85 -2.21
C TYR A 48 5.67 -4.39 -3.52
N GLU A 49 4.96 -4.32 -4.65
CA GLU A 49 5.44 -4.81 -5.95
C GLU A 49 6.72 -4.10 -6.41
N GLN A 50 6.80 -2.78 -6.20
CA GLN A 50 8.00 -2.01 -6.52
C GLN A 50 9.20 -2.51 -5.71
N LEU A 51 9.05 -2.69 -4.41
CA LEU A 51 10.13 -3.19 -3.55
C LEU A 51 10.48 -4.65 -3.85
N TYR A 52 9.48 -5.46 -4.16
CA TYR A 52 9.69 -6.86 -4.51
C TYR A 52 10.50 -6.99 -5.81
N SER A 53 10.27 -6.11 -6.79
CA SER A 53 11.06 -6.03 -8.03
C SER A 53 12.52 -5.62 -7.79
N MET A 54 12.80 -4.91 -6.69
CA MET A 54 14.15 -4.54 -6.25
C MET A 54 14.83 -5.64 -5.40
N ASN A 55 14.26 -6.85 -5.37
CA ASN A 55 14.72 -8.00 -4.60
C ASN A 55 14.63 -7.86 -3.06
N PHE A 56 13.79 -6.96 -2.53
CA PHE A 56 13.47 -7.00 -1.10
C PHE A 56 12.53 -8.16 -0.78
N ARG A 57 12.86 -8.94 0.26
CA ARG A 57 12.11 -10.15 0.68
C ARG A 57 11.63 -10.10 2.14
N ASP A 58 12.33 -9.35 3.00
CA ASP A 58 11.98 -9.22 4.42
C ASP A 58 11.17 -7.93 4.67
N TYR A 59 9.88 -8.09 4.97
CA TYR A 59 8.95 -6.97 5.19
C TYR A 59 8.41 -6.94 6.61
N CYS A 60 8.24 -5.75 7.14
CA CYS A 60 7.56 -5.48 8.40
C CYS A 60 6.50 -4.39 8.17
N PHE A 61 5.24 -4.73 8.41
CA PHE A 61 4.13 -3.78 8.32
C PHE A 61 3.79 -3.26 9.72
N VAL A 62 3.87 -1.96 9.92
CA VAL A 62 3.42 -1.30 11.16
C VAL A 62 1.99 -0.86 10.94
N VAL A 63 1.04 -1.68 11.40
CA VAL A 63 -0.41 -1.46 11.22
C VAL A 63 -1.03 -0.79 12.45
N GLY A 64 -2.06 0.02 12.20
CA GLY A 64 -2.87 0.63 13.26
C GLY A 64 -3.83 -0.39 13.88
N ARG A 65 -4.36 -0.07 15.06
CA ARG A 65 -5.28 -0.93 15.81
C ARG A 65 -6.76 -0.73 15.44
N GLU A 66 -7.08 0.28 14.63
CA GLU A 66 -8.45 0.71 14.33
C GLU A 66 -8.87 0.30 12.91
N LYS A 67 -10.16 -0.09 12.78
CA LYS A 67 -10.86 -0.40 11.53
C LYS A 67 -11.01 0.84 10.67
#